data_AF-A0A7T1AZ47-F1
#
_entry.id   AF-A0A7T1AZ47-F1
#
_cell.length_a   1.000
_cell.length_b   1.000
_cell.length_c   1.000
_cell.angle_alpha   90.00
_cell.angle_beta   90.00
_cell.angle_gamma   90.00
#
_symmetry.space_group_name_H-M   'P 1'
#
loop_
_entity.id
_entity.type
_entity.pdbx_description
1 polymer ?
#
loop_
_entity_poly.entity_id
_entity_poly.type
_entity_poly.pdbx_seq_one_letter_code
_entity_poly.pdbx_strand_id
1 'polypeptide(L)'
;MHEQDFNILEGRSITLPELGKELENITGRQIKDSTGEIKRVVAHLPNFESDTDTFVATYRLDHQNDLIDATFTAPKSERNRLKEVAVNVELISYITKA
;
A
#
# COMPACT_ATOMS: atom_id res chain seq x y z
N MET A 1 -11.36 -9.54 -10.49
CA MET A 1 -10.01 -10.01 -10.17
C MET A 1 -9.05 -9.07 -10.88
N HIS A 2 -8.47 -8.11 -10.16
CA HIS A 2 -7.69 -6.97 -10.71
C HIS A 2 -6.16 -7.16 -10.57
N GLU A 3 -5.71 -8.36 -10.18
CA GLU A 3 -4.30 -8.59 -9.82
C GLU A 3 -3.32 -8.32 -10.97
N GLN A 4 -3.67 -8.66 -12.21
CA GLN A 4 -2.81 -8.36 -13.36
C GLN A 4 -2.65 -6.86 -13.61
N ASP A 5 -3.69 -6.08 -13.30
CA ASP A 5 -3.68 -4.63 -13.47
C ASP A 5 -2.84 -3.94 -12.39
N PHE A 6 -2.70 -4.54 -11.20
CA PHE A 6 -1.87 -3.97 -10.14
C PHE A 6 -0.37 -4.08 -10.36
N ASN A 7 0.08 -5.03 -11.20
CA ASN A 7 1.49 -5.18 -11.54
C ASN A 7 2.10 -3.89 -12.15
N ILE A 8 1.28 -3.00 -12.72
CA ILE A 8 1.74 -1.70 -13.25
C ILE A 8 2.12 -0.72 -12.14
N LEU A 9 1.68 -0.96 -10.91
CA LEU A 9 1.92 -0.12 -9.74
C LEU A 9 3.06 -0.66 -8.87
N GLU A 10 3.34 -1.95 -8.94
CA GLU A 10 4.46 -2.59 -8.25
C GLU A 10 5.81 -2.10 -8.83
N GLY A 11 6.76 -1.83 -7.94
CA GLY A 11 8.07 -1.22 -8.27
C GLY A 11 8.03 0.30 -8.49
N ARG A 12 6.86 0.96 -8.44
CA ARG A 12 6.77 2.42 -8.55
C ARG A 12 7.03 3.11 -7.22
N SER A 13 7.68 4.27 -7.31
CA SER A 13 7.76 5.23 -6.21
C SER A 13 6.59 6.21 -6.33
N ILE A 14 5.67 6.20 -5.37
CA ILE A 14 4.40 6.95 -5.41
C ILE A 14 3.95 7.30 -4.00
N THR A 15 3.22 8.39 -3.81
CA THR A 15 2.64 8.71 -2.49
C THR A 15 1.41 7.83 -2.21
N LEU A 16 1.09 7.57 -0.94
CA LEU A 16 -0.11 6.79 -0.58
C LEU A 16 -1.42 7.40 -1.14
N PRO A 17 -1.65 8.74 -1.08
CA PRO A 17 -2.82 9.36 -1.71
C PRO A 17 -2.92 9.14 -3.22
N GLU A 18 -1.79 9.20 -3.94
CA GLU A 18 -1.77 8.94 -5.38
C GLU A 18 -2.02 7.47 -5.68
N LEU A 19 -1.41 6.56 -4.90
CA LEU A 19 -1.67 5.13 -5.00
C LEU A 19 -3.16 4.83 -4.80
N GLY A 20 -3.81 5.46 -3.80
CA GLY A 20 -5.25 5.35 -3.61
C GLY A 20 -6.04 5.70 -4.88
N LYS A 21 -5.73 6.83 -5.53
CA LYS A 21 -6.41 7.22 -6.80
C LYS A 21 -6.19 6.21 -7.92
N GLU A 22 -4.99 5.67 -8.06
CA GLU A 22 -4.71 4.65 -9.07
C GLU A 22 -5.50 3.36 -8.80
N LEU A 23 -5.62 2.96 -7.54
CA LEU A 23 -6.45 1.82 -7.14
C LEU A 23 -7.93 2.07 -7.43
N GLU A 24 -8.44 3.29 -7.20
CA GLU A 24 -9.80 3.67 -7.57
C GLU A 24 -10.02 3.58 -9.09
N ASN A 25 -9.05 4.03 -9.89
CA ASN A 25 -9.10 3.95 -11.35
C ASN A 25 -9.13 2.51 -11.86
N ILE A 26 -8.29 1.63 -11.29
CA ILE A 26 -8.21 0.22 -11.68
C ILE A 26 -9.48 -0.54 -11.28
N THR A 27 -9.98 -0.27 -10.08
CA THR A 27 -11.11 -1.04 -9.51
C THR A 27 -12.47 -0.47 -9.88
N GLY A 28 -12.54 0.79 -10.30
CA GLY A 28 -13.78 1.53 -10.53
C GLY A 28 -14.58 1.80 -9.25
N ARG A 29 -13.93 1.72 -8.08
CA ARG A 29 -14.54 1.84 -6.74
C ARG A 29 -13.92 2.99 -5.97
N GLN A 30 -14.61 3.50 -4.96
CA GLN A 30 -14.08 4.58 -4.12
C GLN A 30 -13.38 4.02 -2.88
N ILE A 31 -12.32 4.69 -2.45
CA ILE A 31 -11.56 4.38 -1.24
C ILE A 31 -12.00 5.32 -0.11
N LYS A 32 -12.23 4.76 1.08
CA LYS A 32 -12.69 5.53 2.25
C LYS A 32 -11.62 6.43 2.88
N ASP A 33 -10.35 6.00 2.85
CA ASP A 33 -9.19 6.77 3.31
C ASP A 33 -8.08 6.67 2.26
N SER A 34 -7.80 7.80 1.61
CA SER A 34 -6.79 7.91 0.55
C SER A 34 -5.38 7.49 0.96
N THR A 35 -5.08 7.40 2.26
CA THR A 35 -3.77 6.97 2.77
C THR A 35 -3.75 5.54 3.30
N GLY A 36 -4.92 4.92 3.39
CA GLY A 36 -5.10 3.60 4.00
C GLY A 36 -4.75 3.55 5.50
N GLU A 37 -5.04 2.40 6.09
CA GLU A 37 -4.58 2.05 7.43
C GLU A 37 -3.17 1.49 7.34
N ILE A 38 -2.17 2.21 7.87
CA ILE A 38 -0.76 1.82 7.76
C ILE A 38 -0.36 0.95 8.96
N LYS A 39 0.23 -0.21 8.68
CA LYS A 39 0.84 -1.10 9.69
C LYS A 39 2.27 -1.42 9.30
N ARG A 40 3.18 -1.35 10.28
CA ARG A 40 4.56 -1.78 10.08
C ARG A 40 4.64 -3.30 10.14
N VAL A 41 5.32 -3.90 9.15
CA VAL A 41 5.63 -5.33 9.17
C VAL A 41 6.98 -5.51 9.86
N VAL A 42 6.95 -6.09 11.05
CA VAL A 42 8.18 -6.43 11.78
C VAL A 42 8.56 -7.85 11.39
N ALA A 43 9.58 -7.99 10.55
CA ALA A 43 10.14 -9.30 10.23
C ALA A 43 10.66 -9.96 11.53
N HIS A 44 10.35 -11.24 11.73
CA HIS A 44 10.83 -12.02 12.88
C HIS A 44 12.34 -12.22 12.89
N LEU A 45 12.99 -12.09 11.72
CA LEU A 45 14.44 -12.05 11.58
C LEU A 45 14.88 -10.58 11.46
N PRO A 46 15.75 -10.10 12.35
CA PRO A 46 16.17 -8.71 12.31
C PRO A 46 17.03 -8.45 11.08
N ASN A 47 16.50 -7.63 10.18
CA ASN A 47 17.24 -7.10 9.04
C ASN A 47 18.06 -5.89 9.52
N PHE A 48 19.12 -6.16 10.29
CA PHE A 48 19.92 -5.12 10.96
C PHE A 48 20.60 -4.15 9.97
N GLU A 49 20.81 -4.55 8.72
CA GLU A 49 21.52 -3.77 7.69
C GLU A 49 20.61 -3.00 6.72
N SER A 50 19.28 -3.13 6.79
CA SER A 50 18.39 -2.41 5.86
C SER A 50 18.15 -0.97 6.33
N ASP A 51 18.39 0.03 5.47
CA ASP A 51 18.03 1.43 5.74
C ASP A 51 16.52 1.70 5.61
N THR A 52 15.76 0.70 5.15
CA THR A 52 14.31 0.78 4.95
C THR A 52 13.55 -0.11 5.93
N ASP A 53 12.31 0.30 6.21
CA ASP A 53 11.29 -0.51 6.87
C ASP A 53 10.23 -0.93 5.85
N THR A 54 9.60 -2.08 6.09
CA THR A 54 8.45 -2.56 5.32
C THR A 54 7.14 -2.26 6.06
N PHE A 55 6.13 -1.86 5.29
CA PHE A 55 4.81 -1.51 5.78
C PHE A 55 3.74 -2.10 4.87
N VAL A 56 2.51 -2.17 5.39
CA VAL A 56 1.30 -2.44 4.62
C VAL A 56 0.35 -1.27 4.82
N ALA A 57 -0.11 -0.68 3.72
CA ALA A 57 -1.26 0.21 3.70
C ALA A 57 -2.49 -0.57 3.26
N THR A 58 -3.48 -0.69 4.14
CA THR A 58 -4.77 -1.32 3.83
C THR A 58 -5.78 -0.27 3.41
N TYR A 59 -6.19 -0.29 2.14
CA TYR A 59 -7.23 0.55 1.59
C TYR A 59 -8.58 -0.15 1.69
N ARG A 60 -9.58 0.55 2.23
CA ARG A 60 -10.96 0.03 2.33
C ARG A 60 -11.79 0.59 1.20
N LEU A 61 -12.35 -0.30 0.38
CA LEU A 61 -13.27 0.07 -0.68
C LEU A 61 -14.67 0.32 -0.09
N ASP A 62 -15.43 1.18 -0.75
CA ASP A 62 -16.82 1.47 -0.40
C ASP A 62 -17.76 0.26 -0.62
N HIS A 63 -17.44 -0.57 -1.60
CA HIS A 63 -18.21 -1.76 -1.98
C HIS A 63 -17.85 -3.00 -1.14
N GLN A 64 -18.88 -3.68 -0.61
CA GLN A 64 -18.80 -5.02 0.02
C GLN A 64 -17.76 -5.22 1.14
N ASN A 65 -17.17 -4.14 1.68
CA ASN A 65 -16.03 -4.19 2.60
C ASN A 65 -14.79 -4.90 2.01
N ASP A 66 -14.63 -4.84 0.70
CA ASP A 66 -13.41 -5.28 0.04
C ASP A 66 -12.22 -4.43 0.48
N LEU A 67 -11.05 -5.07 0.54
CA LEU A 67 -9.80 -4.45 0.96
C LEU A 67 -8.76 -4.60 -0.14
N ILE A 68 -7.85 -3.64 -0.20
CA ILE A 68 -6.62 -3.74 -0.98
C ILE A 68 -5.46 -3.51 -0.03
N ASP A 69 -4.56 -4.49 0.07
CA ASP A 69 -3.32 -4.36 0.83
C ASP A 69 -2.19 -4.00 -0.13
N ALA A 70 -1.54 -2.87 0.11
CA ALA A 70 -0.33 -2.46 -0.58
C ALA A 70 0.87 -2.58 0.36
N THR A 71 1.75 -3.52 0.08
CA THR A 71 3.05 -3.64 0.76
C THR A 71 4.02 -2.65 0.14
N PHE A 72 4.71 -1.88 0.97
CA PHE A 72 5.68 -0.89 0.50
C PHE A 72 6.88 -0.78 1.43
N THR A 73 7.98 -0.25 0.91
CA THR A 73 9.17 0.10 1.67
C THR A 73 9.35 1.61 1.75
N ALA A 74 9.86 2.08 2.89
CA ALA A 74 10.22 3.48 3.10
C ALA A 74 11.50 3.61 3.95
N PRO A 75 12.31 4.66 3.76
CA PRO A 75 13.47 4.93 4.61
C PRO A 75 13.07 5.06 6.09
N LYS A 76 13.90 4.52 6.99
CA LYS A 76 13.67 4.62 8.45
C LYS A 76 13.52 6.06 8.94
N SER A 77 14.18 7.02 8.30
CA SER A 77 14.09 8.45 8.60
C SER A 77 12.70 9.05 8.34
N GLU A 78 11.95 8.49 7.37
CA GLU A 78 10.65 9.02 6.93
C GLU A 78 9.46 8.31 7.57
N ARG A 79 9.70 7.43 8.57
CA ARG A 79 8.65 6.64 9.22
C ARG A 79 7.47 7.48 9.75
N ASN A 80 7.73 8.71 10.16
CA ASN A 80 6.69 9.60 10.72
C ASN A 80 5.94 10.40 9.63
N ARG A 81 6.34 10.28 8.36
CA ARG A 81 5.86 11.10 7.24
C ARG A 81 5.36 10.27 6.06
N LEU A 82 5.05 8.99 6.28
CA LEU A 82 4.62 8.03 5.25
C LEU A 82 3.39 8.48 4.44
N LYS A 83 2.56 9.36 4.99
CA LYS A 83 1.38 9.92 4.31
C LYS A 83 1.71 11.08 3.35
N GLU A 84 2.92 11.63 3.43
CA GLU A 84 3.38 12.80 2.68
C GLU A 84 4.46 12.47 1.66
N VAL A 85 5.29 11.45 1.93
CA VAL A 85 6.43 11.08 1.08
C VAL A 85 6.05 10.00 0.07
N ALA A 86 6.81 9.95 -1.03
CA ALA A 86 6.75 8.83 -1.94
C ALA A 86 7.32 7.57 -1.25
N VAL A 87 6.65 6.45 -1.45
CA VAL A 87 7.04 5.13 -0.96
C VAL A 87 7.20 4.17 -2.13
N ASN A 88 8.01 3.13 -1.96
CA ASN A 88 8.23 2.15 -3.01
C ASN A 88 7.25 1.00 -2.82
N VAL A 89 6.32 0.83 -3.75
CA VAL A 89 5.31 -0.23 -3.70
C VAL A 89 5.95 -1.55 -4.13
N GLU A 90 5.84 -2.58 -3.32
CA GLU A 90 6.45 -3.89 -3.56
C GLU A 90 5.42 -4.92 -4.07
N LEU A 91 4.22 -4.90 -3.50
CA LEU A 91 3.16 -5.87 -3.78
C LEU A 91 1.80 -5.25 -3.50
N ILE A 92 0.82 -5.51 -4.37
CA ILE A 92 -0.58 -5.14 -4.13
C ILE A 92 -1.46 -6.38 -4.19
N SER A 93 -2.33 -6.57 -3.19
CA SER A 93 -3.23 -7.72 -3.11
C SER A 93 -4.68 -7.27 -2.89
N TYR A 94 -5.61 -7.88 -3.63
CA TYR A 94 -7.06 -7.66 -3.45
C TYR A 94 -7.64 -8.71 -2.51
N ILE A 95 -8.36 -8.27 -1.48
CA ILE A 95 -8.97 -9.16 -0.49
C ILE A 95 -10.48 -8.93 -0.51
N THR A 96 -11.22 -9.88 -1.10
CA THR A 96 -12.67 -9.97 -0.97
C THR A 96 -13.04 -10.68 0.32
N LYS A 97 -13.90 -10.08 1.14
CA LYS A 97 -14.53 -10.80 2.26
C LYS A 97 -15.77 -11.52 1.74
N ALA A 98 -15.66 -12.85 1.57
CA ALA A 98 -16.77 -13.73 1.25
C ALA A 98 -17.76 -13.86 2.41
#